data_AF-A0A7J8JWQ2-F1
#
_entry.id   AF-A0A7J8JWQ2-F1
#
_cell.length_a   1.000
_cell.length_b   1.000
_cell.length_c   1.000
_cell.angle_alpha   90.00
_cell.angle_beta   90.00
_cell.angle_gamma   90.00
#
_symmetry.space_group_name_H-M   'P 1'
#
loop_
_entity.id
_entity.type
_entity.pdbx_description
1 polymer ?
#
loop_
_entity_poly.entity_id
_entity_poly.type
_entity_poly.pdbx_seq_one_letter_code
_entity_poly.pdbx_strand_id
1 'polypeptide(L)'
;MLWLAFGPSHAMENQVLVIRIKIPNRGAVDWTVNSGPQLLFRDVLDVIGQVLPEATTTAFEYEDEDGDRITVRSDEEMKAMLSYYYSTVMEQQVNGQLIEPLQIFPRGNVEQILINNDYFSKLVHQQLCFPKV
;
A
#
# COMPACT_ATOMS: atom_id res chain seq x y z
N MET A 1 10.57 15.44 -43.84
CA MET A 1 9.62 15.99 -42.85
C MET A 1 9.01 14.84 -42.09
N LEU A 2 9.51 14.54 -40.88
CA LEU A 2 8.74 13.87 -39.81
C LEU A 2 9.55 14.00 -38.51
N TRP A 3 9.42 15.17 -37.85
CA TRP A 3 9.89 15.34 -36.47
C TRP A 3 8.73 14.92 -35.58
N LEU A 4 8.77 13.70 -35.04
CA LEU A 4 7.90 13.33 -33.92
C LEU A 4 8.46 14.02 -32.68
N ALA A 5 8.02 15.26 -32.47
CA ALA A 5 8.18 15.94 -31.20
C ALA A 5 7.32 15.22 -30.15
N PHE A 6 7.86 14.16 -29.56
CA PHE A 6 7.45 13.75 -28.21
C PHE A 6 7.91 14.86 -27.27
N GLY A 7 7.09 15.91 -27.15
CA GLY A 7 7.22 16.82 -26.02
C GLY A 7 7.08 16.01 -24.73
N PRO A 8 7.80 16.37 -23.65
CA PRO A 8 7.53 15.76 -22.36
C PRO A 8 6.06 16.05 -22.04
N SER A 9 5.27 14.98 -21.90
CA SER A 9 3.85 15.04 -21.60
C SER A 9 3.64 15.68 -20.23
N HIS A 10 3.59 17.01 -20.16
CA HIS A 10 3.11 17.78 -19.01
C HIS A 10 1.65 17.44 -18.63
N ALA A 11 0.99 16.56 -19.39
CA ALA A 11 -0.36 16.06 -19.12
C ALA A 11 -0.45 15.17 -17.86
N MET A 12 0.67 14.65 -17.35
CA MET A 12 0.69 13.82 -16.16
C MET A 12 0.75 14.60 -14.83
N GLU A 13 0.86 15.93 -14.88
CA GLU A 13 0.91 16.77 -13.67
C GLU A 13 -0.46 16.93 -13.00
N ASN A 14 -1.54 16.51 -13.66
CA ASN A 14 -2.93 16.67 -13.19
C ASN A 14 -3.73 15.36 -13.08
N GLN A 15 -3.09 14.20 -13.24
CA GLN A 15 -3.77 12.93 -12.98
C GLN A 15 -3.83 12.67 -11.48
N VAL A 16 -5.04 12.65 -10.94
CA VAL A 16 -5.30 12.30 -9.55
C VAL A 16 -4.87 10.85 -9.33
N LEU A 17 -3.81 10.65 -8.55
CA LEU A 17 -3.37 9.34 -8.11
C LEU A 17 -4.29 8.88 -6.98
N VAL A 18 -4.88 7.69 -7.11
CA VAL A 18 -5.66 7.05 -6.06
C VAL A 18 -4.93 5.78 -5.64
N ILE A 19 -4.57 5.69 -4.37
CA ILE A 19 -3.92 4.53 -3.76
C ILE A 19 -4.95 3.76 -2.94
N ARG A 20 -5.16 2.49 -3.26
CA ARG A 20 -6.06 1.59 -2.55
C ARG A 20 -5.26 0.74 -1.56
N ILE A 21 -5.39 1.05 -0.27
CA ILE A 21 -4.73 0.33 0.82
C ILE A 21 -5.59 -0.88 1.20
N LYS A 22 -5.08 -2.09 0.96
CA LYS A 22 -5.75 -3.34 1.30
C LYS A 22 -5.50 -3.70 2.76
N ILE A 23 -6.57 -3.68 3.56
CA ILE A 23 -6.49 -3.98 4.99
C ILE A 23 -6.89 -5.44 5.22
N PRO A 24 -6.01 -6.27 5.81
CA PRO A 24 -6.35 -7.64 6.15
C PRO A 24 -7.64 -7.72 6.97
N ASN A 25 -8.61 -8.51 6.52
CA ASN A 25 -9.89 -8.75 7.18
C ASN A 25 -10.83 -7.53 7.38
N ARG A 26 -10.46 -6.32 6.91
CA ARG A 26 -11.30 -5.11 7.03
C ARG A 26 -11.71 -4.48 5.69
N GLY A 27 -11.17 -4.94 4.56
CA GLY A 27 -11.51 -4.44 3.24
C GLY A 27 -10.42 -3.56 2.65
N ALA A 28 -10.78 -2.42 2.06
CA ALA A 28 -9.84 -1.50 1.44
C ALA A 28 -10.21 -0.04 1.70
N VAL A 29 -9.20 0.83 1.73
CA VAL A 29 -9.35 2.28 1.87
C VAL A 29 -8.72 2.95 0.66
N ASP A 30 -9.48 3.81 -0.01
CA ASP A 30 -9.00 4.58 -1.16
C ASP A 30 -8.51 5.95 -0.68
N TRP A 31 -7.22 6.20 -0.88
CA TRP A 31 -6.56 7.47 -0.57
C TRP A 31 -6.26 8.24 -1.85
N THR A 32 -6.87 9.42 -1.97
CA THR A 32 -6.61 10.37 -3.06
C THR A 32 -5.35 11.18 -2.77
N VAL A 33 -4.33 11.05 -3.61
CA VAL A 33 -3.05 11.73 -3.48
C VAL A 33 -3.05 13.02 -4.29
N ASN A 34 -2.91 14.15 -3.60
CA ASN A 34 -2.92 15.48 -4.21
C ASN A 34 -1.57 15.88 -4.85
N SER A 35 -0.49 15.12 -4.58
CA SER A 35 0.87 15.41 -5.06
C SER A 35 1.54 14.13 -5.57
N GLY A 36 0.90 13.44 -6.52
CA GLY A 36 1.34 12.14 -7.04
C GLY A 36 2.82 12.07 -7.47
N PRO A 37 3.36 13.03 -8.24
CA PRO A 37 4.75 12.98 -8.71
C PRO A 37 5.82 13.18 -7.62
N GLN A 38 5.45 13.76 -6.48
CA GLN A 38 6.35 14.08 -5.36
C GLN A 38 6.07 13.22 -4.12
N LEU A 39 5.20 12.23 -4.25
CA LEU A 39 4.86 11.33 -3.14
C LEU A 39 6.12 10.63 -2.65
N LEU A 40 6.38 10.70 -1.35
CA LEU A 40 7.51 10.03 -0.72
C LEU A 40 7.08 8.71 -0.10
N PHE A 41 8.03 7.78 0.06
CA PHE A 41 7.80 6.52 0.76
C PHE A 41 7.26 6.75 2.18
N ARG A 42 7.79 7.76 2.87
CA ARG A 42 7.38 8.10 4.23
C ARG A 42 5.92 8.55 4.32
N ASP A 43 5.44 9.33 3.35
CA ASP A 43 4.06 9.81 3.33
C ASP A 43 3.07 8.64 3.26
N VAL A 44 3.39 7.62 2.47
CA VAL A 44 2.58 6.40 2.37
C VAL A 44 2.57 5.65 3.70
N LEU A 45 3.72 5.48 4.37
CA LEU A 45 3.77 4.85 5.69
C LEU A 45 2.96 5.61 6.74
N ASP A 46 3.00 6.95 6.73
CA ASP A 46 2.26 7.78 7.69
C ASP A 46 0.75 7.68 7.48
N VAL A 47 0.27 7.56 6.22
CA VAL A 47 -1.14 7.28 5.94
C VAL A 47 -1.52 5.86 6.30
N ILE A 48 -0.70 4.86 6.00
CA ILE A 48 -0.95 3.48 6.42
C ILE A 48 -1.04 3.40 7.95
N GLY A 49 -0.16 4.10 8.69
CA GLY A 49 -0.19 4.13 10.15
C GLY A 49 -1.47 4.76 10.73
N GLN A 50 -2.12 5.66 10.00
CA GLN A 50 -3.44 6.20 10.37
C GLN A 50 -4.57 5.21 10.10
N VAL A 51 -4.46 4.44 9.02
CA VAL A 51 -5.45 3.44 8.60
C VAL A 51 -5.34 2.15 9.42
N LEU A 52 -4.12 1.82 9.87
CA LEU A 52 -3.76 0.64 10.66
C LEU A 52 -2.98 1.04 11.92
N PRO A 53 -3.61 1.77 12.88
CA PRO A 53 -2.91 2.24 14.08
C PRO A 53 -2.48 1.10 15.00
N GLU A 54 -3.17 -0.05 14.93
CA GLU A 54 -2.82 -1.27 15.66
C GLU A 54 -1.60 -2.03 15.11
N ALA A 55 -1.01 -1.62 13.98
CA ALA A 55 0.11 -2.32 13.35
C ALA A 55 1.26 -1.39 12.98
N THR A 56 2.48 -1.77 13.36
CA THR A 56 3.69 -1.04 12.94
C THR A 56 4.07 -1.47 11.52
N THR A 57 3.67 -0.67 10.54
CA THR A 57 4.02 -0.87 9.13
C THR A 57 5.40 -0.27 8.84
N THR A 58 6.31 -1.08 8.31
CA THR A 58 7.68 -0.65 7.94
C THR A 58 7.96 -0.76 6.45
N ALA A 59 7.08 -1.41 5.70
CA ALA A 59 7.13 -1.55 4.26
C ALA A 59 5.70 -1.76 3.73
N PHE A 60 5.53 -1.77 2.42
CA PHE A 60 4.29 -2.21 1.78
C PHE A 60 4.62 -2.91 0.46
N GLU A 61 3.65 -3.62 -0.09
CA GLU A 61 3.79 -4.36 -1.34
C GLU A 61 2.78 -3.88 -2.37
N TYR A 62 3.10 -4.04 -3.65
CA TYR A 62 2.18 -3.90 -4.78
C TYR A 62 2.24 -5.16 -5.65
N GLU A 63 1.26 -5.34 -6.54
CA GLU A 63 1.28 -6.41 -7.55
C GLU A 63 1.81 -5.84 -8.86
N ASP A 64 2.74 -6.56 -9.49
CA ASP A 64 3.18 -6.27 -10.85
C ASP A 64 2.30 -6.97 -11.89
N GLU A 65 2.75 -7.00 -13.15
CA GLU A 65 2.00 -7.57 -14.28
C GLU A 65 1.84 -9.09 -14.22
N ASP A 66 2.76 -9.78 -13.53
CA ASP A 66 2.73 -11.23 -13.32
C ASP A 66 1.94 -11.60 -12.05
N GLY A 67 1.53 -10.60 -11.25
CA GLY A 67 0.85 -10.78 -9.98
C GLY A 67 1.79 -11.02 -8.80
N ASP A 68 3.08 -10.74 -8.97
CA ASP A 68 4.08 -10.91 -7.92
C ASP A 68 4.05 -9.76 -6.93
N ARG A 69 4.24 -10.10 -5.65
CA ARG A 69 4.26 -9.14 -4.53
C ARG A 69 5.62 -8.43 -4.47
N ILE A 70 5.71 -7.24 -5.04
CA ILE A 70 6.93 -6.43 -5.00
C ILE A 70 6.92 -5.52 -3.77
N THR A 71 7.94 -5.63 -2.93
CA THR A 71 8.06 -4.84 -1.69
C THR A 71 8.70 -3.48 -1.94
N VAL A 72 8.17 -2.44 -1.29
CA VAL A 72 8.68 -1.07 -1.28
C VAL A 72 9.13 -0.72 0.13
N ARG A 73 10.39 -0.29 0.27
CA ARG A 73 11.07 0.06 1.53
C ARG A 73 11.80 1.41 1.46
N SER A 74 11.81 2.08 0.31
CA SER A 74 12.59 3.28 0.05
C SER A 74 11.95 4.17 -1.03
N ASP A 75 12.39 5.42 -1.12
CA ASP A 75 11.94 6.36 -2.16
C ASP A 75 12.32 5.92 -3.57
N GLU A 76 13.42 5.18 -3.74
CA GLU A 76 13.85 4.64 -5.03
C GLU A 76 12.87 3.57 -5.54
N GLU A 77 12.49 2.63 -4.67
CA GLU A 77 11.46 1.62 -4.98
C GLU A 77 10.09 2.26 -5.18
N MET A 78 9.80 3.37 -4.48
CA MET A 78 8.58 4.16 -4.67
C MET A 78 8.51 4.75 -6.08
N LYS A 79 9.62 5.31 -6.59
CA LYS A 79 9.71 5.80 -7.96
C LYS A 79 9.51 4.69 -8.98
N ALA A 80 10.07 3.51 -8.74
CA ALA A 80 9.89 2.35 -9.61
C ALA A 80 8.41 1.94 -9.65
N MET A 81 7.75 1.82 -8.50
CA MET A 81 6.32 1.50 -8.40
C MET A 81 5.44 2.53 -9.11
N LEU A 82 5.68 3.83 -8.89
CA LEU A 82 4.92 4.88 -9.56
C LEU A 82 5.13 4.87 -11.08
N SER A 83 6.36 4.66 -11.53
CA SER A 83 6.69 4.59 -12.96
C SER A 83 5.96 3.43 -13.64
N TYR A 84 5.93 2.27 -12.99
CA TYR A 84 5.15 1.11 -13.44
C TYR A 84 3.66 1.46 -13.54
N TYR A 85 3.07 1.95 -12.45
CA TYR A 85 1.64 2.30 -12.41
C TYR A 85 1.25 3.29 -13.52
N TYR A 86 2.04 4.35 -13.72
CA TYR A 86 1.76 5.34 -14.74
C TYR A 86 1.88 4.79 -16.17
N SER A 87 2.81 3.85 -16.41
CA SER A 87 2.90 3.15 -17.70
C SER A 87 1.62 2.35 -17.97
N THR A 88 1.17 1.57 -16.98
CA THR A 88 -0.07 0.78 -17.07
C THR A 88 -1.29 1.68 -17.28
N VAL A 89 -1.39 2.80 -16.56
CA VAL A 89 -2.48 3.79 -16.73
C VAL A 89 -2.50 4.33 -18.16
N MET A 90 -1.34 4.68 -18.71
CA MET A 90 -1.25 5.20 -20.08
C MET A 90 -1.78 4.19 -21.11
N GLU A 91 -1.41 2.92 -20.97
CA GLU A 91 -1.90 1.85 -21.84
C GLU A 91 -3.41 1.63 -21.70
N GLN A 92 -3.92 1.59 -20.47
CA GLN A 92 -5.35 1.46 -20.20
C GLN A 92 -6.15 2.63 -20.80
N GLN A 93 -5.64 3.86 -20.73
CA GLN A 93 -6.28 5.03 -21.34
C GLN A 93 -6.36 4.93 -22.86
N VAL A 94 -5.26 4.53 -23.51
CA VAL A 94 -5.22 4.33 -24.96
C VAL A 94 -6.20 3.25 -25.39
N ASN A 95 -6.37 2.21 -24.56
CA ASN A 95 -7.30 1.11 -24.80
C ASN A 95 -8.75 1.43 -24.40
N GLY A 96 -9.03 2.63 -23.86
CA GLY A 96 -10.36 3.02 -23.37
C GLY A 96 -10.84 2.20 -22.18
N GLN A 97 -9.92 1.61 -21.41
CA GLN A 97 -10.21 0.81 -20.23
C GLN A 97 -10.42 1.70 -19.00
N LEU A 98 -11.13 1.16 -18.02
CA LEU A 98 -11.27 1.79 -16.71
C LEU A 98 -9.91 1.79 -16.00
N ILE A 99 -9.51 2.95 -15.49
CA ILE A 99 -8.28 3.07 -14.71
C ILE A 99 -8.51 2.57 -13.29
N GLU A 100 -7.77 1.54 -12.91
CA GLU A 100 -7.82 0.99 -11.57
C GLU A 100 -6.88 1.75 -10.62
N PRO A 101 -7.24 1.93 -9.34
CA PRO A 101 -6.36 2.56 -8.37
C PRO A 101 -5.15 1.70 -8.06
N LEU A 102 -4.02 2.34 -7.73
CA LEU A 102 -2.79 1.67 -7.33
C LEU A 102 -3.01 0.89 -6.03
N GLN A 103 -3.02 -0.43 -6.10
CA GLN A 103 -3.29 -1.27 -4.93
C GLN A 103 -2.01 -1.53 -4.14
N ILE A 104 -2.05 -1.30 -2.83
CA ILE A 104 -0.93 -1.58 -1.93
C ILE A 104 -1.36 -2.40 -0.73
N PHE A 105 -0.41 -3.16 -0.19
CA PHE A 105 -0.60 -4.14 0.85
C PHE A 105 0.40 -3.83 1.98
N PRO A 106 -0.07 -3.26 3.11
CA PRO A 106 0.77 -2.95 4.26
C PRO A 106 1.55 -4.16 4.75
N ARG A 107 2.86 -3.99 4.95
CA ARG A 107 3.75 -4.99 5.53
C ARG A 107 4.31 -4.46 6.85
N GLY A 108 3.77 -5.00 7.93
CA GLY A 108 4.17 -4.67 9.28
C GLY A 108 4.46 -5.91 10.10
N ASN A 109 5.26 -5.74 11.15
CA ASN A 109 5.18 -6.68 12.24
C ASN A 109 3.82 -6.47 12.89
N VAL A 110 2.90 -7.37 12.55
CA VAL A 110 1.91 -7.77 13.53
C VAL A 110 2.71 -8.28 14.71
N GLU A 111 2.99 -7.43 15.71
CA GLU A 111 2.80 -7.97 17.04
C GLU A 111 1.38 -8.51 16.99
N GLN A 112 1.30 -9.84 16.90
CA GLN A 112 0.06 -10.55 17.07
C GLN A 112 -0.39 -10.19 18.49
N ILE A 113 -1.06 -9.04 18.64
CA ILE A 113 -2.03 -8.85 19.70
C ILE A 113 -3.10 -9.87 19.35
N LEU A 114 -2.85 -11.06 19.88
CA LEU A 114 -3.62 -12.26 19.95
C LEU A 114 -5.11 -12.02 19.64
N ILE A 115 -5.46 -11.99 18.36
CA ILE A 115 -6.76 -12.49 17.91
C ILE A 115 -6.64 -14.00 17.80
N ASN A 116 -6.27 -14.62 18.91
CA ASN A 116 -6.80 -15.90 19.32
C ASN A 116 -7.39 -15.63 20.70
N ASN A 117 -8.68 -15.31 20.72
CA ASN A 117 -9.49 -15.26 21.94
C ASN A 117 -9.41 -16.57 22.77
N ASP A 118 -8.74 -17.62 22.27
CA ASP A 118 -8.42 -18.86 22.97
C ASP A 118 -7.14 -18.82 23.85
N TYR A 119 -6.14 -18.00 23.53
CA TYR A 119 -4.88 -18.00 24.28
C TYR A 119 -4.95 -17.15 25.56
N PHE A 120 -5.65 -16.01 25.51
CA PHE A 120 -5.81 -15.16 26.69
C PHE A 120 -6.69 -15.83 27.76
N SER A 121 -7.74 -16.56 27.35
CA SER A 121 -8.58 -17.32 28.28
C SER A 121 -7.81 -18.46 28.97
N LYS A 122 -6.94 -19.17 28.23
CA LYS A 122 -6.09 -20.23 28.81
C LYS A 122 -5.00 -19.69 29.74
N LEU A 123 -4.40 -18.54 29.42
CA LEU A 123 -3.41 -17.88 30.28
C LEU A 123 -4.02 -17.32 31.57
N VAL A 124 -5.21 -16.71 31.50
CA VAL A 124 -5.92 -16.22 32.70
C VAL A 124 -6.37 -17.39 33.58
N HIS A 125 -6.82 -18.51 33.01
CA HIS A 125 -7.13 -19.72 33.79
C HIS A 125 -5.90 -20.37 34.42
N GLN A 126 -4.74 -20.36 33.74
CA GLN A 126 -3.52 -20.99 34.25
C GLN A 126 -2.82 -20.13 35.32
N GLN A 127 -2.98 -18.81 35.30
CA GLN A 127 -2.42 -17.91 36.30
C GLN A 127 -3.20 -17.90 37.64
N LEU A 128 -4.44 -18.38 37.66
CA LEU A 128 -5.29 -18.43 38.88
C LEU A 128 -5.15 -19.73 39.70
N CYS A 129 -4.32 -20.69 39.26
CA CYS A 129 -4.13 -22.00 39.92
C CYS A 129 -2.75 -22.20 40.57
N PHE A 130 -2.03 -21.13 40.95
CA PHE A 130 -0.87 -21.27 41.82
C PHE A 130 -1.32 -21.36 43.29
N PRO A 131 -1.06 -22.46 44.01
CA PRO A 131 -1.28 -22.50 45.45
C PRO A 131 -0.35 -21.48 46.11
N LYS A 132 -0.92 -20.63 46.97
CA LYS A 132 -0.14 -19.84 47.92
C LYS A 132 0.75 -20.78 48.72
N VAL A 133 2.06 -20.62 48.59
CA VAL A 133 3.04 -21.16 49.54
C VAL A 133 3.34 -20.08 50.56
#